data_AF-A0A6G0IZZ3-F1
#
_entry.id   AF-A0A6G0IZZ3-F1
#
_cell.length_a   1.000
_cell.length_b   1.000
_cell.length_c   1.000
_cell.angle_alpha   90.00
_cell.angle_beta   90.00
_cell.angle_gamma   90.00
#
_symmetry.space_group_name_H-M   'P 1'
#
loop_
_entity.id
_entity.type
_entity.pdbx_description
1 polymer ?
#
loop_
_entity_poly.entity_id
_entity_poly.type
_entity_poly.pdbx_seq_one_letter_code
_entity_poly.pdbx_strand_id
1 'polypeptide(L)'
;MIHSSSQHHKTTGTDNGLNKVHLFGASLGGFLAQKFAECTHKSPRVHSLILCNSFSDTSIFNQTWTANSFWLMPAFMLKKIVLGNFAKGPVDSKMADAIDFMVDRLESLNQSELASRLTLNCQNSYVEPHKIKDVAVTIIDVFDQSALSLEAKEEMYKLYPNARRAHLKTGGNFPYLCRSAEVNLYIQN
;
A
#
# COMPACT_ATOMS: atom_id res chain seq x y z
N MET A 1 15.48 -50.23 -18.69
CA MET A 1 16.39 -49.14 -18.31
C MET A 1 16.09 -47.96 -19.22
N ILE A 2 15.11 -47.14 -18.87
CA ILE A 2 14.78 -45.88 -19.57
C ILE A 2 14.66 -44.84 -18.46
N HIS A 3 15.67 -43.99 -18.33
CA HIS A 3 15.63 -42.84 -17.45
C HIS A 3 15.46 -41.59 -18.32
N SER A 4 14.27 -41.02 -18.23
CA SER A 4 13.96 -39.68 -18.73
C SER A 4 14.51 -38.68 -17.71
N SER A 5 15.54 -37.93 -18.09
CA SER A 5 16.06 -36.82 -17.29
C SER A 5 15.31 -35.55 -17.68
N SER A 6 14.37 -35.14 -16.83
CA SER A 6 13.70 -33.84 -16.88
C SER A 6 14.72 -32.74 -16.58
N GLN A 7 14.98 -31.86 -17.54
CA GLN A 7 15.76 -30.65 -17.31
C GLN A 7 14.90 -29.62 -16.55
N HIS A 8 15.17 -29.46 -15.25
CA HIS A 8 14.69 -28.31 -14.50
C HIS A 8 15.46 -27.06 -14.91
N HIS A 9 14.79 -26.20 -15.68
CA HIS A 9 15.23 -24.84 -15.96
C HIS A 9 15.15 -24.02 -14.66
N LYS A 10 16.28 -23.84 -13.98
CA LYS A 10 16.42 -22.89 -12.87
C LYS A 10 16.45 -21.48 -13.45
N THR A 11 15.36 -20.76 -13.32
CA THR A 11 15.33 -19.31 -13.49
C THR A 11 16.16 -18.67 -12.38
N THR A 12 17.34 -18.17 -12.75
CA THR A 12 18.21 -17.37 -11.88
C THR A 12 17.62 -15.98 -11.71
N GLY A 13 16.65 -15.85 -10.82
CA GLY A 13 16.32 -14.56 -10.22
C GLY A 13 17.46 -14.16 -9.30
N THR A 14 18.04 -12.99 -9.50
CA THR A 14 19.05 -12.39 -8.62
C THR A 14 18.45 -12.17 -7.23
N ASP A 15 18.64 -13.14 -6.34
CA ASP A 15 18.31 -13.02 -4.92
C ASP A 15 19.34 -12.06 -4.30
N ASN A 16 18.92 -10.87 -3.88
CA ASN A 16 19.80 -9.80 -3.37
C ASN A 16 20.49 -10.15 -2.02
N GLY A 17 20.60 -11.42 -1.64
CA GLY A 17 21.23 -11.87 -0.38
C GLY A 17 20.52 -11.41 0.90
N LEU A 18 19.36 -10.76 0.79
CA LEU A 18 18.59 -10.25 1.92
C LEU A 18 17.73 -11.36 2.51
N ASN A 19 18.13 -11.87 3.67
CA ASN A 19 17.38 -12.92 4.37
C ASN A 19 16.01 -12.44 4.86
N LYS A 20 15.93 -11.19 5.35
CA LYS A 20 14.68 -10.54 5.77
C LYS A 20 14.72 -9.04 5.50
N VAL A 21 13.56 -8.43 5.29
CA VAL A 21 13.40 -6.99 5.01
C VAL A 21 12.34 -6.35 5.90
N HIS A 22 12.48 -5.05 6.15
CA HIS A 22 11.45 -4.21 6.74
C HIS A 22 10.71 -3.49 5.60
N LEU A 23 9.38 -3.53 5.60
CA LEU A 23 8.57 -2.93 4.54
C LEU A 23 7.79 -1.74 5.08
N PHE A 24 8.03 -0.57 4.48
CA PHE A 24 7.15 0.59 4.63
C PHE A 24 6.21 0.64 3.43
N GLY A 25 4.91 0.75 3.68
CA GLY A 25 3.92 0.87 2.63
C GLY A 25 2.80 1.83 3.02
N ALA A 26 2.39 2.67 2.06
CA ALA A 26 1.29 3.61 2.24
C ALA A 26 0.11 3.28 1.33
N SER A 27 -1.12 3.45 1.82
CA SER A 27 -2.35 3.14 1.07
C SER A 27 -2.29 1.73 0.44
N LEU A 28 -2.58 1.59 -0.86
CA LEU A 28 -2.47 0.33 -1.59
C LEU A 28 -1.08 -0.33 -1.45
N GLY A 29 -0.01 0.46 -1.37
CA GLY A 29 1.34 -0.07 -1.15
C GLY A 29 1.49 -0.79 0.19
N GLY A 30 0.81 -0.30 1.25
CA GLY A 30 0.75 -0.97 2.55
C GLY A 30 -0.10 -2.24 2.52
N PHE A 31 -1.20 -2.25 1.76
CA PHE A 31 -1.98 -3.46 1.51
C PHE A 31 -1.15 -4.53 0.80
N LEU A 32 -0.43 -4.15 -0.26
CA LEU A 32 0.45 -5.07 -1.00
C LEU A 32 1.61 -5.58 -0.15
N ALA A 33 2.18 -4.76 0.73
CA ALA A 33 3.22 -5.19 1.68
C ALA A 33 2.70 -6.27 2.65
N GLN A 34 1.48 -6.10 3.16
CA GLN A 34 0.82 -7.12 3.98
C GLN A 34 0.58 -8.42 3.18
N LYS A 35 0.09 -8.31 1.94
CA LYS A 35 -0.10 -9.46 1.06
C LYS A 35 1.20 -10.19 0.74
N PHE A 36 2.30 -9.46 0.55
CA PHE A 36 3.61 -10.06 0.36
C PHE A 36 4.09 -10.82 1.60
N ALA A 37 3.90 -10.27 2.80
CA ALA A 37 4.17 -10.96 4.06
C ALA A 37 3.31 -12.23 4.19
N GLU A 38 2.02 -12.15 3.85
CA GLU A 38 1.10 -13.29 3.83
C GLU A 38 1.56 -14.38 2.86
N CYS A 39 1.96 -14.03 1.63
CA CYS A 39 2.44 -14.99 0.63
C CYS A 39 3.72 -15.71 1.07
N THR A 40 4.56 -15.05 1.87
CA THR A 40 5.85 -15.59 2.33
C THR A 40 5.79 -16.23 3.73
N HIS A 41 4.62 -16.39 4.35
CA HIS A 41 4.51 -16.89 5.74
C HIS A 41 5.17 -18.25 6.01
N LYS A 42 5.27 -19.16 5.01
CA LYS A 42 5.96 -20.46 5.16
C LYS A 42 7.49 -20.33 5.18
N SER A 43 8.03 -19.25 4.62
CA SER A 43 9.45 -18.90 4.62
C SER A 43 9.57 -17.38 4.80
N PRO A 44 9.43 -16.88 6.04
CA PRO A 44 9.21 -15.46 6.29
C PRO A 44 10.35 -14.57 5.79
N ARG A 45 10.04 -13.73 4.80
CA ARG A 45 10.97 -12.72 4.25
C ARG A 45 10.76 -11.33 4.81
N VAL A 46 9.65 -11.08 5.49
CA VAL A 46 9.32 -9.79 6.10
C VAL A 46 9.59 -9.85 7.60
N HIS A 47 10.45 -8.97 8.10
CA HIS A 47 10.75 -8.83 9.52
C HIS A 47 9.72 -7.95 10.22
N SER A 48 9.42 -6.78 9.65
CA SER A 48 8.38 -5.89 10.16
C SER A 48 7.68 -5.13 9.03
N LEU A 49 6.47 -4.67 9.33
CA LEU A 49 5.63 -3.84 8.48
C LEU A 49 5.41 -2.48 9.13
N ILE A 50 5.56 -1.43 8.34
CA ILE A 50 5.19 -0.07 8.71
C ILE A 50 4.11 0.38 7.73
N LEU A 51 2.88 0.48 8.23
CA LEU A 51 1.67 0.66 7.44
C LEU A 51 1.15 2.08 7.65
N CYS A 52 1.29 2.92 6.63
CA CYS A 52 0.99 4.34 6.72
C CYS A 52 -0.27 4.71 5.94
N ASN A 53 -1.35 5.12 6.62
CA ASN A 53 -2.67 5.30 6.00
C ASN A 53 -2.99 4.12 5.07
N SER A 54 -2.91 2.90 5.61
CA SER A 54 -3.12 1.65 4.87
C SER A 54 -4.40 0.96 5.33
N PHE A 55 -4.83 -0.05 4.57
CA PHE A 55 -5.99 -0.88 4.84
C PHE A 55 -5.63 -2.36 4.66
N SER A 56 -6.50 -3.25 5.14
CA SER A 56 -6.33 -4.71 5.06
C SER A 56 -7.40 -5.39 4.20
N ASP A 57 -8.40 -4.64 3.76
CA ASP A 57 -9.48 -5.11 2.90
C ASP A 57 -9.71 -4.09 1.77
N THR A 58 -9.67 -4.55 0.52
CA THR A 58 -10.00 -3.71 -0.64
C THR A 58 -11.50 -3.55 -0.85
N SER A 59 -12.35 -4.37 -0.21
CA SER A 59 -13.81 -4.29 -0.33
C SER A 59 -14.38 -2.93 0.09
N ILE A 60 -13.65 -2.18 0.92
CA ILE A 60 -14.00 -0.82 1.34
C ILE A 60 -14.06 0.17 0.17
N PHE A 61 -13.36 -0.13 -0.94
CA PHE A 61 -13.29 0.72 -2.12
C PHE A 61 -14.27 0.30 -3.20
N ASN A 62 -15.34 -0.45 -2.88
CA ASN A 62 -16.32 -1.05 -3.80
C ASN A 62 -16.80 -0.06 -4.89
N GLN A 63 -15.99 0.09 -5.93
CA GLN A 63 -16.22 0.98 -7.06
C GLN A 63 -16.99 0.16 -8.08
N THR A 64 -18.09 0.73 -8.54
CA THR A 64 -19.04 0.15 -9.51
C THR A 64 -18.43 -0.19 -10.88
N TRP A 65 -17.12 0.02 -11.06
CA TRP A 65 -16.40 -0.19 -12.30
C TRP A 65 -15.78 -1.58 -12.28
N THR A 66 -16.08 -2.38 -13.32
CA THR A 66 -15.41 -3.68 -13.47
C THR A 66 -13.92 -3.43 -13.67
N ALA A 67 -13.06 -4.14 -12.95
CA ALA A 67 -11.60 -3.97 -13.02
C ALA A 67 -11.04 -4.00 -14.46
N ASN A 68 -11.74 -4.68 -15.37
CA ASN A 68 -11.42 -4.77 -16.80
C ASN A 68 -11.66 -3.46 -17.56
N SER A 69 -12.56 -2.60 -17.09
CA SER A 69 -12.87 -1.33 -17.75
C SER A 69 -11.70 -0.35 -17.71
N PHE A 70 -10.88 -0.34 -16.64
CA PHE A 70 -9.71 0.55 -16.54
C PHE A 70 -8.69 0.31 -17.66
N TRP A 71 -8.51 -0.94 -18.08
CA TRP A 71 -7.59 -1.30 -19.16
C TRP A 71 -8.01 -0.74 -20.52
N LEU A 72 -9.30 -0.44 -20.70
CA LEU A 72 -9.85 0.15 -21.92
C LEU A 72 -9.88 1.68 -21.89
N MET A 73 -9.65 2.29 -20.73
CA MET A 73 -9.70 3.74 -20.58
C MET A 73 -8.38 4.41 -21.04
N PRO A 74 -8.46 5.58 -21.69
CA PRO A 74 -7.30 6.42 -21.94
C PRO A 74 -6.62 6.89 -20.66
N ALA A 75 -5.30 7.11 -20.72
CA ALA A 75 -4.48 7.53 -19.57
C ALA A 75 -5.03 8.76 -18.83
N PHE A 76 -5.49 9.79 -19.55
CA PHE A 76 -5.98 11.02 -18.93
C PHE A 76 -7.25 10.79 -18.06
N MET A 77 -8.10 9.84 -18.44
CA MET A 77 -9.28 9.51 -17.63
C MET A 77 -8.89 8.77 -16.36
N LEU A 78 -7.92 7.85 -16.45
CA LEU A 78 -7.37 7.15 -15.29
C LEU A 78 -6.69 8.11 -14.32
N LYS A 79 -5.91 9.08 -14.84
CA LYS A 79 -5.32 10.16 -14.02
C LYS A 79 -6.41 10.94 -13.29
N LYS A 80 -7.49 11.32 -13.98
CA LYS A 80 -8.63 12.03 -13.37
C LYS A 80 -9.30 11.24 -12.24
N ILE A 81 -9.43 9.91 -12.38
CA ILE A 81 -9.95 9.05 -11.32
C ILE A 81 -9.02 9.08 -10.10
N VAL A 82 -7.71 8.93 -10.30
CA VAL A 82 -6.73 8.96 -9.19
C VAL A 82 -6.71 10.33 -8.49
N LEU A 83 -6.69 11.43 -9.25
CA LEU A 83 -6.75 12.79 -8.72
C LEU A 83 -8.04 13.09 -7.97
N GLY A 84 -9.14 12.43 -8.35
CA GLY A 84 -10.42 12.55 -7.65
C GLY A 84 -10.36 12.18 -6.17
N ASN A 85 -9.41 11.33 -5.78
CA ASN A 85 -9.19 10.87 -4.40
C ASN A 85 -8.25 11.77 -3.58
N PHE A 86 -7.67 12.80 -4.18
CA PHE A 86 -6.82 13.74 -3.46
C PHE A 86 -7.69 14.69 -2.63
N ALA A 87 -7.17 15.16 -1.50
CA ALA A 87 -7.92 16.00 -0.58
C ALA A 87 -8.45 17.25 -1.32
N LYS A 88 -9.74 17.54 -1.14
CA LYS A 88 -10.40 18.73 -1.69
C LYS A 88 -10.72 19.66 -0.53
N GLY A 89 -9.99 20.77 -0.42
CA GLY A 89 -10.21 21.75 0.63
C GLY A 89 -8.94 22.50 1.01
N PRO A 90 -9.03 23.45 1.95
CA PRO A 90 -7.87 24.16 2.47
C PRO A 90 -6.90 23.18 3.14
N VAL A 91 -5.63 23.22 2.74
CA VAL A 91 -4.54 22.46 3.35
C VAL A 91 -3.38 23.42 3.67
N ASP A 92 -2.52 23.08 4.63
CA ASP A 92 -1.31 23.88 4.87
C ASP A 92 -0.31 23.76 3.71
N SER A 93 0.66 24.67 3.67
CA SER A 93 1.64 24.75 2.58
C SER A 93 2.41 23.45 2.36
N LYS A 94 2.82 22.74 3.42
CA LYS A 94 3.56 21.49 3.26
C LYS A 94 2.70 20.37 2.69
N MET A 95 1.41 20.36 3.03
CA MET A 95 0.45 19.43 2.44
C MET A 95 0.17 19.78 0.98
N ALA A 96 0.08 21.07 0.64
CA ALA A 96 -0.04 21.52 -0.75
C ALA A 96 1.18 21.08 -1.58
N ASP A 97 2.39 21.33 -1.10
CA ASP A 97 3.64 20.92 -1.78
C ASP A 97 3.69 19.39 -2.00
N ALA A 98 3.23 18.60 -1.03
CA ALA A 98 3.14 17.15 -1.16
C ALA A 98 2.10 16.71 -2.19
N ILE A 99 0.95 17.38 -2.25
CA ILE A 99 -0.08 17.13 -3.26
C ILE A 99 0.47 17.46 -4.65
N ASP A 100 1.08 18.63 -4.83
CA ASP A 100 1.66 19.07 -6.10
C ASP A 100 2.74 18.10 -6.58
N PHE A 101 3.65 17.69 -5.68
CA PHE A 101 4.63 16.65 -5.99
C PHE A 101 3.98 15.35 -6.47
N MET A 102 2.90 14.90 -5.82
CA MET A 102 2.19 13.67 -6.22
C MET A 102 1.45 13.81 -7.54
N VAL A 103 0.91 15.00 -7.86
CA VAL A 103 0.35 15.33 -9.17
C VAL A 103 1.43 15.23 -10.25
N ASP A 104 2.61 15.82 -10.02
CA ASP A 104 3.74 15.75 -10.95
C ASP A 104 4.22 14.31 -11.17
N ARG A 105 4.23 13.48 -10.12
CA ARG A 105 4.56 12.05 -10.25
C ARG A 105 3.49 11.29 -11.02
N LEU A 106 2.21 11.57 -10.79
CA LEU A 106 1.11 10.98 -11.53
C LEU A 106 1.22 11.27 -13.04
N GLU A 107 1.67 12.46 -13.41
CA GLU A 107 1.82 12.83 -14.82
C GLU A 107 2.84 11.96 -15.57
N SER A 108 3.87 11.47 -14.88
CA SER A 108 4.88 10.58 -15.44
C SER A 108 4.39 9.14 -15.69
N LEU A 109 3.25 8.74 -15.12
CA LEU A 109 2.73 7.38 -15.24
C LEU A 109 1.97 7.17 -16.55
N ASN A 110 2.21 6.01 -17.16
CA ASN A 110 1.53 5.59 -18.37
C ASN A 110 0.17 4.91 -18.07
N GLN A 111 -0.60 4.66 -19.13
CA GLN A 111 -1.93 4.06 -19.03
C GLN A 111 -1.92 2.70 -18.30
N SER A 112 -0.98 1.83 -18.63
CA SER A 112 -0.91 0.47 -18.07
C SER A 112 -0.58 0.48 -16.57
N GLU A 113 0.29 1.38 -16.14
CA GLU A 113 0.64 1.54 -14.72
C GLU A 113 -0.54 2.05 -13.91
N LEU A 114 -1.30 3.02 -14.45
CA LEU A 114 -2.50 3.54 -13.83
C LEU A 114 -3.61 2.49 -13.77
N ALA A 115 -3.86 1.79 -14.87
CA ALA A 115 -4.88 0.75 -14.96
C ALA A 115 -4.60 -0.37 -13.97
N SER A 116 -3.36 -0.86 -13.90
CA SER A 116 -2.94 -1.89 -12.94
C SER A 116 -3.22 -1.48 -11.48
N ARG A 117 -2.83 -0.25 -11.09
CA ARG A 117 -3.07 0.26 -9.73
C ARG A 117 -4.57 0.38 -9.39
N LEU A 118 -5.37 0.88 -10.34
CA LEU A 118 -6.81 1.02 -10.15
C LEU A 118 -7.51 -0.34 -10.11
N THR A 119 -7.11 -1.28 -10.97
CA THR A 119 -7.60 -2.67 -10.94
C THR A 119 -7.34 -3.32 -9.58
N LEU A 120 -6.15 -3.16 -9.00
CA LEU A 120 -5.81 -3.73 -7.70
C LEU A 120 -6.66 -3.17 -6.55
N ASN A 121 -7.04 -1.89 -6.61
CA ASN A 121 -7.97 -1.31 -5.63
C ASN A 121 -9.39 -1.90 -5.73
N CYS A 122 -9.78 -2.46 -6.88
CA CYS A 122 -11.13 -2.99 -7.11
C CYS A 122 -11.25 -4.51 -7.02
N GLN A 123 -10.13 -5.24 -6.90
CA GLN A 123 -10.18 -6.67 -6.66
C GLN A 123 -10.38 -6.94 -5.18
N ASN A 124 -11.55 -7.47 -4.82
CA ASN A 124 -11.86 -7.87 -3.45
C ASN A 124 -10.80 -8.85 -2.94
N SER A 125 -10.09 -8.43 -1.91
CA SER A 125 -9.00 -9.18 -1.32
C SER A 125 -8.80 -8.70 0.11
N TYR A 126 -8.72 -9.68 1.00
CA TYR A 126 -8.54 -9.46 2.43
C TYR A 126 -7.24 -10.11 2.87
N VAL A 127 -6.47 -9.41 3.71
CA VAL A 127 -5.25 -9.95 4.33
C VAL A 127 -5.63 -10.98 5.37
N GLU A 128 -5.04 -12.16 5.34
CA GLU A 128 -5.34 -13.23 6.30
C GLU A 128 -4.51 -13.10 7.59
N PRO A 129 -5.09 -12.63 8.73
CA PRO A 129 -4.31 -12.29 9.93
C PRO A 129 -3.48 -13.45 10.49
N HIS A 130 -4.02 -14.66 10.44
CA HIS A 130 -3.37 -15.84 11.01
C HIS A 130 -2.03 -16.19 10.34
N LYS A 131 -1.81 -15.75 9.09
CA LYS A 131 -0.55 -15.96 8.34
C LYS A 131 0.52 -14.92 8.66
N ILE A 132 0.15 -13.78 9.23
CA ILE A 132 1.06 -12.65 9.48
C ILE A 132 1.09 -12.20 10.94
N LYS A 133 0.46 -12.96 11.83
CA LYS A 133 0.36 -12.68 13.27
C LYS A 133 1.70 -12.46 13.97
N ASP A 134 2.77 -13.08 13.45
CA ASP A 134 4.11 -13.04 14.05
C ASP A 134 4.97 -11.91 13.47
N VAL A 135 4.44 -11.13 12.52
CA VAL A 135 5.14 -9.98 11.94
C VAL A 135 4.93 -8.77 12.84
N ALA A 136 6.02 -8.09 13.22
CA ALA A 136 5.92 -6.85 13.96
C ALA A 136 5.29 -5.76 13.07
N VAL A 137 4.23 -5.11 13.54
CA VAL A 137 3.50 -4.08 12.78
C VAL A 137 3.53 -2.75 13.51
N THR A 138 3.86 -1.69 12.77
CA THR A 138 3.65 -0.30 13.16
C THR A 138 2.60 0.31 12.24
N ILE A 139 1.54 0.87 12.82
CA ILE A 139 0.50 1.58 12.08
C ILE A 139 0.70 3.08 12.29
N ILE A 140 0.78 3.82 11.18
CA ILE A 140 0.92 5.27 11.14
C ILE A 140 -0.33 5.85 10.48
N ASP A 141 -1.19 6.49 11.27
CA ASP A 141 -2.42 7.11 10.78
C ASP A 141 -2.45 8.61 11.07
N VAL A 142 -3.17 9.36 10.25
CA VAL A 142 -3.48 10.78 10.49
C VAL A 142 -4.89 10.96 11.05
N PHE A 143 -5.09 11.98 11.89
CA PHE A 143 -6.41 12.34 12.43
C PHE A 143 -7.22 13.32 11.56
N ASP A 144 -6.57 14.04 10.64
CA ASP A 144 -7.25 14.94 9.72
C ASP A 144 -7.89 14.17 8.54
N GLN A 145 -8.52 14.91 7.63
CA GLN A 145 -9.20 14.33 6.48
C GLN A 145 -8.20 13.58 5.58
N SER A 146 -8.41 12.27 5.46
CA SER A 146 -7.66 11.36 4.58
C SER A 146 -8.61 10.59 3.66
N ALA A 147 -8.08 10.00 2.60
CA ALA A 147 -8.83 9.16 1.65
C ALA A 147 -9.39 7.87 2.29
N LEU A 148 -8.84 7.44 3.43
CA LEU A 148 -9.35 6.32 4.20
C LEU A 148 -10.44 6.76 5.18
N SER A 149 -11.51 5.96 5.23
CA SER A 149 -12.59 6.12 6.20
C SER A 149 -12.15 5.70 7.60
N LEU A 150 -12.92 6.12 8.61
CA LEU A 150 -12.63 5.76 10.00
C LEU A 150 -12.78 4.24 10.22
N GLU A 151 -13.78 3.64 9.58
CA GLU A 151 -14.06 2.21 9.67
C GLU A 151 -12.86 1.39 9.18
N ALA A 152 -12.23 1.80 8.07
CA ALA A 152 -11.03 1.14 7.56
C ALA A 152 -9.86 1.20 8.56
N LYS A 153 -9.70 2.31 9.29
CA LYS A 153 -8.68 2.45 10.34
C LYS A 153 -9.00 1.55 11.55
N GLU A 154 -10.26 1.47 11.96
CA GLU A 154 -10.68 0.61 13.06
C GLU A 154 -10.47 -0.87 12.74
N GLU A 155 -10.75 -1.31 11.51
CA GLU A 155 -10.48 -2.68 11.07
C GLU A 155 -8.98 -3.02 11.13
N MET A 156 -8.10 -2.08 10.76
CA MET A 156 -6.66 -2.25 10.93
C MET A 156 -6.26 -2.47 12.40
N TYR A 157 -6.89 -1.74 13.32
CA TYR A 157 -6.61 -1.89 14.76
C TYR A 157 -7.13 -3.20 15.34
N LYS A 158 -8.24 -3.72 14.82
CA LYS A 158 -8.76 -5.05 15.18
C LYS A 158 -7.86 -6.16 14.63
N LEU A 159 -7.35 -5.98 13.40
CA LEU A 159 -6.48 -6.93 12.73
C LEU A 159 -5.12 -7.05 13.44
N TYR A 160 -4.57 -5.92 13.90
CA TYR A 160 -3.29 -5.87 14.61
C TYR A 160 -3.47 -5.27 16.02
N PRO A 161 -4.01 -6.04 16.97
CA PRO A 161 -4.27 -5.55 18.33
C PRO A 161 -2.97 -5.14 19.05
N ASN A 162 -1.86 -5.81 18.72
CA ASN A 162 -0.54 -5.57 19.32
C ASN A 162 0.36 -4.63 18.50
N ALA A 163 -0.15 -4.02 17.42
CA ALA A 163 0.66 -3.11 16.62
C ALA A 163 1.09 -1.88 17.43
N ARG A 164 2.32 -1.41 17.19
CA ARG A 164 2.71 -0.06 17.60
C ARG A 164 1.87 0.94 16.82
N ARG A 165 1.32 1.94 17.50
CA ARG A 165 0.48 2.96 16.88
C ARG A 165 1.15 4.33 16.93
N ALA A 166 1.13 5.01 15.81
CA ALA A 166 1.62 6.37 15.63
C ALA A 166 0.48 7.20 15.04
N HIS A 167 -0.02 8.14 15.83
CA HIS A 167 -1.11 9.01 15.40
C HIS A 167 -0.58 10.41 15.15
N LEU A 168 -0.58 10.82 13.89
CA LEU A 168 -0.17 12.15 13.46
C LEU A 168 -1.40 13.06 13.51
N LYS A 169 -1.22 14.28 14.02
CA LYS A 169 -2.33 15.25 14.12
C LYS A 169 -2.85 15.66 12.74
N THR A 170 -1.96 15.81 11.77
CA THR A 170 -2.26 16.25 10.41
C THR A 170 -1.34 15.55 9.41
N GLY A 171 -1.68 15.56 8.13
CA GLY A 171 -0.83 15.08 7.05
C GLY A 171 -1.61 14.54 5.86
N GLY A 172 -2.93 14.39 5.97
CA GLY A 172 -3.81 13.95 4.90
C GLY A 172 -3.36 12.63 4.27
N ASN A 173 -3.38 12.56 2.94
CA ASN A 173 -3.06 11.32 2.21
C ASN A 173 -1.56 10.97 2.21
N PHE A 174 -0.68 11.95 2.38
CA PHE A 174 0.76 11.82 2.14
C PHE A 174 1.61 12.29 3.32
N PRO A 175 1.35 11.81 4.56
CA PRO A 175 2.08 12.25 5.74
C PRO A 175 3.59 11.97 5.66
N TYR A 176 4.00 10.94 4.91
CA TYR A 176 5.41 10.63 4.65
C TYR A 176 6.13 11.70 3.81
N LEU A 177 5.40 12.58 3.12
CA LEU A 177 5.95 13.73 2.40
C LEU A 177 5.87 14.99 3.26
N CYS A 178 4.67 15.35 3.72
CA CYS A 178 4.42 16.65 4.36
C CYS A 178 4.75 16.69 5.87
N ARG A 179 4.91 15.52 6.51
CA ARG A 179 5.28 15.32 7.92
C ARG A 179 6.42 14.29 8.05
N SER A 180 7.32 14.27 7.07
CA SER A 180 8.40 13.28 6.97
C SER A 180 9.25 13.14 8.24
N ALA A 181 9.54 14.24 8.94
CA ALA A 181 10.27 14.20 10.21
C ALA A 181 9.55 13.38 11.30
N GLU A 182 8.23 13.56 11.45
CA GLU A 182 7.43 12.79 12.41
C GLU A 182 7.33 11.32 11.99
N VAL A 183 7.09 11.04 10.70
CA VAL A 183 7.03 9.67 10.16
C VAL A 183 8.36 8.94 10.38
N ASN A 184 9.49 9.60 10.15
CA ASN A 184 10.82 8.99 10.27
C ASN A 184 11.15 8.53 11.69
N LEU A 185 10.60 9.18 12.73
CA LEU A 185 10.75 8.73 14.12
C LEU A 185 10.20 7.31 14.34
N TYR A 186 9.20 6.90 13.56
CA TYR A 186 8.60 5.58 13.66
C TYR A 186 9.25 4.54 12.74
N ILE A 187 10.08 4.97 11.78
CA ILE A 187 10.82 4.10 10.87
C ILE A 187 12.17 3.68 11.46
N GLN A 188 12.84 4.57 12.19
CA GLN A 188 14.20 4.35 12.72
C GLN A 188 14.26 3.48 13.99
N ASN A 189 13.13 2.92 14.44
CA ASN A 189 13.01 2.19 15.70
C ASN A 189 12.90 0.68 15.50
#